data_AF-A0A1I3RWQ7-F1
#
_entry.id   AF-A0A1I3RWQ7-F1
#
_cell.length_a   1.000
_cell.length_b   1.000
_cell.length_c   1.000
_cell.angle_alpha   90.00
_cell.angle_beta   90.00
_cell.angle_gamma   90.00
#
_symmetry.space_group_name_H-M   'P 1'
#
loop_
_entity.id
_entity.type
_entity.pdbx_description
1 polymer ?
#
loop_
_entity_poly.entity_id
_entity_poly.type
_entity_poly.pdbx_seq_one_letter_code
_entity_poly.pdbx_strand_id
1 'polypeptide(L)'
;MIDDLDLDELRKMRRIGYYFRYPLHRNNFHDLKIKDRICGHYTAKPLYGRLTPKGHVDKSAGFNGDVAVLYVPLEAKTSDDAELFISHTDPKNIQLATGKRNWKKINEIAVKSIIKRLDEHESPAR
;
A
#
# COMPACT_ATOMS: atom_id res chain seq x y z
N MET A 1 0.61 -6.68 17.31
CA MET A 1 0.93 -5.35 16.74
C MET A 1 1.82 -5.56 15.51
N ILE A 2 1.94 -4.60 14.60
CA ILE A 2 2.86 -4.73 13.44
C ILE A 2 4.32 -5.02 13.87
N ASP A 3 4.68 -4.68 15.12
CA ASP A 3 5.97 -5.00 15.74
C ASP A 3 6.18 -6.50 16.00
N ASP A 4 5.10 -7.28 16.05
CA ASP A 4 5.13 -8.74 16.26
C ASP A 4 5.10 -9.52 14.93
N LEU A 5 4.98 -8.83 13.79
CA LEU A 5 4.89 -9.44 12.46
C LEU A 5 6.28 -9.63 11.85
N ASP A 6 6.54 -10.79 11.25
CA ASP A 6 7.77 -11.02 10.48
C ASP A 6 7.73 -10.25 9.15
N LEU A 7 8.27 -9.03 9.16
CA LEU A 7 8.30 -8.17 7.99
C LEU A 7 9.20 -8.68 6.85
N ASP A 8 10.18 -9.56 7.14
CA ASP A 8 11.01 -10.17 6.10
C ASP A 8 10.28 -11.34 5.43
N GLU A 9 9.55 -12.15 6.19
CA GLU A 9 8.63 -13.15 5.63
C GLU A 9 7.58 -12.47 4.75
N LEU A 10 6.91 -11.43 5.26
CA LEU A 10 5.93 -10.63 4.53
C LEU A 10 6.47 -10.14 3.18
N ARG A 11 7.72 -9.67 3.16
CA ARG A 11 8.40 -9.23 1.94
C ARG A 11 8.70 -10.38 0.97
N LYS A 12 9.06 -11.57 1.48
CA LYS A 12 9.37 -12.75 0.65
C LYS A 12 8.15 -13.33 -0.05
N MET A 13 6.95 -13.03 0.44
CA MET A 13 5.71 -13.43 -0.22
C MET A 13 5.64 -12.84 -1.63
N ARG A 14 5.54 -13.69 -2.67
CA ARG A 14 5.57 -13.27 -4.08
C ARG A 14 4.62 -12.12 -4.39
N ARG A 15 3.39 -12.16 -3.84
CA ARG A 15 2.35 -11.14 -4.05
C ARG A 15 2.78 -9.77 -3.54
N ILE A 16 3.47 -9.71 -2.40
CA ILE A 16 3.93 -8.47 -1.74
C ILE A 16 5.27 -8.03 -2.29
N GLY A 17 6.27 -8.93 -2.33
CA GLY A 17 7.63 -8.64 -2.75
C GLY A 17 7.75 -8.12 -4.18
N TYR A 18 6.80 -8.47 -5.07
CA TYR A 18 6.72 -7.89 -6.41
C TYR A 18 6.66 -6.35 -6.38
N TYR A 19 5.81 -5.81 -5.49
CA TYR A 19 5.64 -4.36 -5.30
C TYR A 19 6.61 -3.80 -4.26
N PHE A 20 6.82 -4.48 -3.13
CA PHE A 20 7.66 -4.04 -2.01
C PHE A 20 9.02 -4.76 -1.99
N ARG A 21 9.87 -4.47 -2.99
CA ARG A 21 11.14 -5.18 -3.21
C ARG A 21 12.21 -4.98 -2.12
N TYR A 22 12.18 -3.85 -1.42
CA TYR A 22 13.15 -3.48 -0.39
C TYR A 22 12.67 -3.94 1.00
N PRO A 23 13.58 -4.09 1.98
CA PRO A 23 13.20 -4.39 3.36
C PRO A 23 12.06 -3.49 3.85
N LEU A 24 11.05 -4.13 4.45
CA LEU A 24 9.95 -3.43 5.11
C LEU A 24 10.37 -3.11 6.53
N HIS A 25 10.21 -1.86 6.92
CA HIS A 25 10.49 -1.39 8.28
C HIS A 25 9.21 -0.92 8.94
N ARG A 26 9.13 -1.07 10.27
CA ARG A 26 8.01 -0.60 11.08
C ARG A 26 7.62 0.86 10.81
N ASN A 27 8.61 1.72 10.60
CA ASN A 27 8.43 3.15 10.33
C ASN A 27 7.90 3.46 8.92
N ASN A 28 7.79 2.45 8.04
CA ASN A 28 7.13 2.60 6.75
C ASN A 28 5.61 2.48 6.86
N PHE A 29 5.11 1.97 8.00
CA PHE A 29 3.69 1.78 8.24
C PHE A 29 3.07 2.95 8.99
N HIS A 30 1.89 3.35 8.52
CA HIS A 30 1.01 4.33 9.13
C HIS A 30 -0.13 3.62 9.85
N ASP A 31 -0.62 4.20 10.94
CA ASP A 31 -1.84 3.71 11.59
C ASP A 31 -3.06 4.09 10.74
N LEU A 32 -3.93 3.11 10.49
CA LEU A 32 -5.26 3.36 9.95
C LEU A 32 -6.20 3.69 11.11
N LYS A 33 -6.76 4.90 11.12
CA LYS A 33 -7.75 5.32 12.12
C LYS A 33 -9.12 5.52 11.48
N ILE A 34 -10.14 4.84 12.00
CA ILE A 34 -11.54 5.00 11.62
C ILE A 34 -12.32 5.39 12.87
N LYS A 35 -13.00 6.55 12.85
CA LYS A 35 -13.74 7.10 14.01
C LYS A 35 -12.88 7.09 15.29
N ASP A 36 -11.64 7.56 15.18
CA ASP A 36 -10.63 7.62 16.25
C ASP A 36 -10.18 6.29 16.85
N ARG A 37 -10.54 5.15 16.25
CA ARG A 37 -10.03 3.82 16.62
C ARG A 37 -9.00 3.34 15.61
N ILE A 38 -7.90 2.76 16.10
CA ILE A 38 -6.92 2.10 15.23
C ILE A 38 -7.51 0.78 14.75
N CYS A 39 -7.58 0.61 13.43
CA CYS A 39 -8.12 -0.60 12.78
C CYS A 39 -7.02 -1.45 12.13
N GLY A 40 -5.76 -1.03 12.24
CA GLY A 40 -4.62 -1.73 11.66
C GLY A 40 -3.57 -0.76 11.18
N HIS A 41 -2.64 -1.28 10.38
CA HIS A 41 -1.50 -0.51 9.86
C HIS A 41 -1.42 -0.66 8.35
N TYR A 42 -0.91 0.35 7.66
CA TYR A 42 -0.76 0.29 6.21
C TYR A 42 0.48 1.00 5.71
N THR A 43 0.96 0.59 4.54
CA THR A 43 1.96 1.33 3.78
C THR A 43 1.53 1.39 2.31
N ALA A 44 2.00 2.42 1.61
CA ALA A 44 1.58 2.71 0.24
C ALA A 44 2.79 3.00 -0.66
N LYS A 45 2.73 2.50 -1.88
CA LYS A 45 3.78 2.68 -2.88
C LYS A 45 3.18 3.07 -4.23
N PRO A 46 3.42 4.31 -4.71
CA PRO A 46 3.02 4.68 -6.06
C PRO A 46 3.86 3.92 -7.10
N LEU A 47 3.23 3.51 -8.19
CA LEU A 47 3.84 2.70 -9.23
C LEU A 47 4.19 3.54 -10.46
N TYR A 48 5.31 3.18 -11.09
CA TYR A 48 5.75 3.79 -12.35
C TYR A 48 5.14 3.02 -13.51
N GLY A 49 4.87 3.70 -14.63
CA GLY A 49 4.16 3.10 -15.76
C GLY A 49 4.94 2.12 -16.60
N ARG A 50 6.25 1.99 -16.38
CA ARG A 50 7.08 1.09 -17.18
C ARG A 50 8.27 0.54 -16.41
N LEU A 51 8.69 -0.65 -16.82
CA LEU A 51 10.00 -1.21 -16.49
C LEU A 51 10.95 -1.02 -17.68
N THR A 52 12.23 -0.76 -17.41
CA THR A 52 13.29 -0.79 -18.41
C THR A 52 13.40 -2.20 -19.02
N PRO A 53 14.05 -2.39 -20.18
CA PRO A 53 14.30 -3.72 -20.75
C PRO A 53 15.05 -4.68 -19.81
N LYS A 54 15.74 -4.14 -18.80
CA LYS A 54 16.43 -4.90 -17.74
C LYS A 54 15.54 -5.22 -16.52
N GLY A 55 14.25 -4.88 -16.55
CA GLY A 55 13.29 -5.13 -15.46
C GLY A 55 13.35 -4.15 -14.28
N HIS A 56 14.11 -3.05 -14.42
CA HIS A 56 14.15 -1.99 -13.41
C HIS A 56 13.02 -0.99 -13.61
N VAL A 57 12.65 -0.26 -12.57
CA VAL A 57 11.68 0.84 -12.69
C VAL A 57 12.23 1.92 -13.63
N ASP A 58 11.49 2.25 -14.68
CA ASP A 58 11.80 3.37 -15.57
C ASP A 58 11.16 4.66 -15.03
N LYS A 59 11.98 5.50 -14.39
CA LYS A 59 11.50 6.74 -13.77
C LYS A 59 11.07 7.80 -14.78
N SER A 60 11.54 7.76 -16.03
CA SER A 60 11.15 8.76 -17.04
C SER A 60 9.74 8.53 -17.58
N ALA A 61 9.18 7.32 -17.39
CA ALA A 61 7.80 7.02 -17.76
C ALA A 61 6.76 7.69 -16.84
N GLY A 62 7.19 8.30 -15.72
CA GLY A 62 6.28 8.86 -14.72
C GLY A 62 5.49 7.81 -13.96
N PHE A 63 4.63 8.27 -13.05
CA PHE A 63 3.69 7.41 -12.34
C PHE A 63 2.51 7.04 -13.24
N ASN A 64 1.98 5.83 -13.12
CA ASN A 64 0.84 5.38 -13.95
C ASN A 64 -0.53 5.60 -13.31
N GLY A 65 -0.58 6.17 -12.11
CA GLY A 65 -1.84 6.33 -11.37
C GLY A 65 -2.12 5.19 -10.39
N ASP A 66 -1.36 4.11 -10.42
CA ASP A 66 -1.55 3.00 -9.49
C ASP A 66 -0.77 3.22 -8.19
N VAL A 67 -1.41 2.84 -7.09
CA VAL A 67 -0.83 2.80 -5.76
C VAL A 67 -1.01 1.39 -5.22
N ALA A 68 0.11 0.69 -4.99
CA ALA A 68 0.10 -0.55 -4.25
C ALA A 68 -0.06 -0.24 -2.76
N VAL A 69 -1.07 -0.83 -2.13
CA VAL A 69 -1.41 -0.62 -0.73
C VAL A 69 -1.30 -1.96 -0.01
N LEU A 70 -0.43 -1.99 0.99
CA LEU A 70 -0.26 -3.13 1.88
C LEU A 70 -0.92 -2.77 3.21
N TYR A 71 -1.92 -3.55 3.59
CA TYR A 71 -2.69 -3.39 4.83
C TYR A 71 -2.47 -4.60 5.72
N VAL A 72 -2.26 -4.33 7.01
CA VAL A 72 -2.08 -5.31 8.07
C VAL A 72 -3.19 -5.06 9.09
N PRO A 73 -4.21 -5.93 9.18
CA PRO A 73 -5.26 -5.86 10.19
C PRO A 73 -4.68 -5.88 11.61
N LEU A 74 -5.42 -5.34 12.59
CA LEU A 74 -4.94 -5.30 13.97
C LEU A 74 -4.86 -6.71 14.59
N GLU A 75 -5.74 -7.59 14.13
CA GLU A 75 -5.87 -9.00 14.49
C GLU A 75 -4.91 -9.93 13.74
N ALA A 76 -4.08 -9.40 12.84
CA ALA A 76 -3.08 -10.18 12.10
C ALA A 76 -2.13 -10.90 13.06
N LYS A 77 -2.00 -12.21 12.89
CA LYS A 77 -1.10 -13.08 13.67
C LYS A 77 0.11 -13.53 12.86
N THR A 78 -0.02 -13.52 11.54
CA THR A 78 0.97 -14.04 10.60
C THR A 78 1.08 -13.13 9.38
N SER A 79 2.18 -13.24 8.64
CA SER A 79 2.40 -12.50 7.39
C SER A 79 1.30 -12.75 6.35
N ASP A 80 0.65 -13.91 6.42
CA ASP A 80 -0.45 -14.29 5.51
C ASP A 80 -1.72 -13.47 5.70
N ASP A 81 -1.95 -12.93 6.90
CA ASP A 81 -3.09 -12.09 7.23
C ASP A 81 -3.02 -10.70 6.60
N ALA A 82 -1.86 -10.33 6.03
CA ALA A 82 -1.70 -9.08 5.33
C ALA A 82 -2.35 -9.09 3.94
N GLU A 83 -3.08 -8.02 3.66
CA GLU A 83 -3.77 -7.79 2.40
C GLU A 83 -3.00 -6.81 1.52
N LEU A 84 -2.93 -7.12 0.23
CA LEU A 84 -2.36 -6.24 -0.77
C LEU A 84 -3.39 -6.00 -1.86
N PHE A 85 -3.59 -4.73 -2.21
CA PHE A 85 -4.44 -4.34 -3.32
C PHE A 85 -3.86 -3.13 -4.06
N ILE A 86 -4.35 -2.95 -5.29
CA ILE A 86 -3.97 -1.84 -6.16
C ILE A 86 -5.14 -0.87 -6.21
N SER A 87 -4.87 0.38 -5.88
CA SER A 87 -5.82 1.48 -6.01
C SER A 87 -5.39 2.39 -7.14
N HIS A 88 -6.35 2.82 -7.97
CA HIS A 88 -6.09 3.66 -9.14
C HIS A 88 -6.52 5.10 -8.91
N THR A 89 -5.74 6.05 -9.43
CA THR A 89 -6.02 7.48 -9.44
C THR A 89 -5.47 8.13 -10.70
N ASP A 90 -5.85 9.38 -10.99
CA ASP A 90 -5.16 10.17 -12.01
C ASP A 90 -3.66 10.29 -11.65
N PRO A 91 -2.72 9.98 -12.57
CA PRO A 91 -1.28 10.15 -12.34
C PRO A 91 -0.87 11.50 -11.73
N LYS A 92 -1.58 12.59 -12.07
CA LYS A 92 -1.35 13.95 -11.54
C LYS A 92 -1.59 14.05 -10.04
N ASN A 93 -2.38 13.14 -9.45
CA ASN A 93 -2.58 13.07 -8.01
C ASN A 93 -1.35 12.53 -7.26
N ILE A 94 -0.47 11.78 -7.93
CA ILE A 94 0.68 11.12 -7.30
C ILE A 94 1.87 12.08 -7.15
N GLN A 95 1.97 13.11 -7.99
CA GLN A 95 3.13 14.01 -8.06
C GLN A 95 2.69 15.47 -7.95
N LEU A 96 3.37 16.23 -7.08
CA LEU A 96 3.22 17.67 -6.99
C LEU A 96 3.84 18.34 -8.22
N ALA A 97 3.44 19.59 -8.49
CA ALA A 97 4.04 20.40 -9.57
C ALA A 97 5.57 20.55 -9.44
N THR A 98 6.12 20.42 -8.22
CA THR A 98 7.57 20.43 -7.93
C THR A 98 8.29 19.14 -8.33
N GLY A 99 7.57 18.14 -8.83
CA GLY A 99 8.09 16.82 -9.16
C GLY A 99 8.22 15.88 -7.95
N LYS A 100 7.97 16.35 -6.72
CA LYS A 100 7.96 15.50 -5.51
C LYS A 100 6.68 14.66 -5.44
N ARG A 101 6.73 13.52 -4.74
CA ARG A 101 5.52 12.72 -4.47
C ARG A 101 4.54 13.48 -3.59
N ASN A 102 3.26 13.42 -3.96
CA ASN A 102 2.16 13.94 -3.16
C ASN A 102 1.74 12.89 -2.12
N TRP A 103 2.55 12.72 -1.07
CA TRP A 103 2.32 11.71 -0.03
C TRP A 103 0.96 11.85 0.66
N LYS A 104 0.48 13.08 0.83
CA LYS A 104 -0.87 13.33 1.35
C LYS A 104 -1.91 12.62 0.48
N LYS A 105 -1.88 12.85 -0.83
CA LYS A 105 -2.87 12.27 -1.75
C LYS A 105 -2.72 10.76 -1.89
N ILE A 106 -1.48 10.25 -1.92
CA ILE A 106 -1.19 8.81 -1.94
C ILE A 106 -1.81 8.12 -0.71
N ASN A 107 -1.61 8.70 0.48
CA ASN A 107 -2.17 8.16 1.71
C ASN A 107 -3.70 8.27 1.76
N GLU A 108 -4.29 9.37 1.28
CA GLU A 108 -5.75 9.47 1.13
C GLU A 108 -6.33 8.36 0.24
N ILE A 109 -5.66 8.03 -0.87
CA ILE A 109 -6.07 6.95 -1.78
C ILE A 109 -5.93 5.59 -1.11
N ALA A 110 -4.83 5.36 -0.39
CA ALA A 110 -4.61 4.14 0.36
C ALA A 110 -5.69 3.93 1.43
N VAL A 111 -5.95 4.94 2.28
CA VAL A 111 -6.99 4.88 3.31
C VAL A 111 -8.38 4.62 2.70
N LYS A 112 -8.75 5.34 1.64
CA LYS A 112 -10.05 5.13 0.97
C LYS A 112 -10.20 3.71 0.43
N SER A 113 -9.15 3.14 -0.14
CA SER A 113 -9.19 1.77 -0.66
C SER A 113 -9.25 0.73 0.46
N ILE A 114 -8.55 0.94 1.58
CA ILE A 114 -8.70 0.07 2.76
C ILE A 114 -10.13 0.13 3.30
N ILE A 115 -10.67 1.33 3.53
CA ILE A 115 -12.03 1.50 4.08
C ILE A 115 -13.07 0.82 3.19
N LYS A 116 -13.01 1.06 1.87
CA LYS A 116 -13.90 0.40 0.92
C LYS A 116 -13.81 -1.13 1.01
N ARG A 117 -12.60 -1.67 1.15
CA ARG A 117 -12.36 -3.11 1.28
C ARG A 117 -12.94 -3.68 2.57
N LEU A 118 -12.82 -2.95 3.69
CA LEU A 118 -13.40 -3.33 4.97
C LEU A 118 -14.94 -3.32 4.90
N ASP A 119 -15.54 -2.29 4.31
CA ASP A 119 -17.00 -2.20 4.13
C ASP A 119 -17.55 -3.36 3.27
N GLU A 120 -16.80 -3.78 2.25
CA GLU A 120 -17.15 -4.93 1.38
C GLU A 120 -17.07 -6.28 2.11
N HIS A 121 -16.19 -6.43 3.09
CA HIS A 121 -16.08 -7.65 3.91
C HIS A 121 -17.09 -7.69 5.07
N GLU A 122 -17.49 -6.54 5.61
CA GLU A 122 -18.54 -6.45 6.64
C GLU A 122 -19.96 -6.60 6.09
N SER A 123 -20.13 -6.56 4.77
CA SER A 123 -21.39 -6.87 4.10
C SER A 123 -21.42 -8.36 3.70
N PRO A 124 -22.02 -9.27 4.50
CA PRO A 124 -22.36 -10.58 3.96
C PRO A 124 -23.33 -10.35 2.79
N ALA A 125 -23.09 -11.03 1.68
CA ALA A 125 -24.02 -11.10 0.56
C ALA A 125 -25.45 -11.26 1.10
N ARG A 126 -26.31 -10.28 0.82
CA ARG A 126 -27.75 -10.42 1.04
C ARG A 126 -28.33 -11.40 0.04
#